data_AF-A0A7K2KJQ9-F1
#
_entry.id   AF-A0A7K2KJQ9-F1
#
_cell.length_a   1.000
_cell.length_b   1.000
_cell.length_c   1.000
_cell.angle_alpha   90.00
_cell.angle_beta   90.00
_cell.angle_gamma   90.00
#
_symmetry.space_group_name_H-M   'P 1'
#
loop_
_entity.id
_entity.type
_entity.pdbx_description
1 polymer ?
#
loop_
_entity_poly.entity_id
_entity_poly.type
_entity_poly.pdbx_seq_one_letter_code
_entity_poly.pdbx_strand_id
1 'polypeptide(L)'
;MTSYPGLLRIAPLQGETTSSLICRIASRYGLEAKGLRSYWQWLNQQPRHEGGACRADAEVVLNAAGRRLLASLCGIGEDVAARALPSWGQQDGKLPAEKDGVPAAVWRIGGTVVGPVAFGCGLCTAQRTGTVVRAVRYVPRWERVCVRHGRWLLDADADQPRECLDVRRLPEVVAAQRRWASVGRRAVRAGAEPERVFALARAVVARWWEGAYGWERETVWPRRLHLVAGGDAGGDLEWWRIVE
;
A
#
# COMPACT_ATOMS: atom_id res chain seq x y z
N MET A 1 -14.31 -0.78 -29.79
CA MET A 1 -13.05 -1.52 -29.60
C MET A 1 -13.36 -2.89 -29.07
N THR A 2 -13.05 -3.93 -29.84
CA THR A 2 -13.15 -5.33 -29.41
C THR A 2 -12.09 -5.59 -28.33
N SER A 3 -12.53 -5.92 -27.11
CA SER A 3 -11.63 -6.31 -26.01
C SER A 3 -11.18 -7.75 -26.26
N TYR A 4 -9.90 -7.94 -26.58
CA TYR A 4 -9.31 -9.27 -26.66
C TYR A 4 -9.00 -9.77 -25.24
N PRO A 5 -9.30 -11.04 -24.92
CA PRO A 5 -8.91 -11.63 -23.64
C PRO A 5 -7.40 -11.57 -23.46
N GLY A 6 -6.96 -11.31 -22.24
CA GLY A 6 -5.54 -11.27 -21.88
C GLY A 6 -4.86 -12.59 -22.17
N LEU A 7 -3.70 -12.52 -22.85
CA LEU A 7 -2.89 -13.69 -23.20
C LEU A 7 -2.20 -14.32 -21.99
N LEU A 8 -2.02 -13.53 -20.92
CA LEU A 8 -1.34 -13.95 -19.69
C LEU A 8 -2.30 -13.89 -18.52
N ARG A 9 -2.29 -14.95 -17.69
CA ARG A 9 -2.99 -14.96 -16.41
C ARG A 9 -2.19 -14.17 -15.37
N ILE A 10 -2.72 -13.02 -14.96
CA ILE A 10 -2.12 -12.12 -13.98
C ILE A 10 -3.06 -11.99 -12.79
N ALA A 11 -2.77 -12.74 -11.72
CA ALA A 11 -3.56 -12.67 -10.50
C ALA A 11 -3.18 -11.44 -9.66
N PRO A 12 -4.17 -10.70 -9.11
CA PRO A 12 -3.90 -9.66 -8.12
C PRO A 12 -3.32 -10.26 -6.84
N LEU A 13 -2.50 -9.48 -6.15
CA LEU A 13 -2.14 -9.81 -4.77
C LEU A 13 -3.32 -9.49 -3.86
N GLN A 14 -3.45 -10.24 -2.76
CA GLN A 14 -4.47 -9.96 -1.77
C GLN A 14 -4.30 -8.56 -1.18
N GLY A 15 -5.35 -7.75 -1.19
CA GLY A 15 -5.32 -6.36 -0.72
C GLY A 15 -4.57 -5.39 -1.65
N GLU A 16 -4.25 -5.78 -2.89
CA GLU A 16 -3.56 -4.90 -3.83
C GLU A 16 -4.42 -3.70 -4.27
N THR A 17 -3.78 -2.57 -4.54
CA THR A 17 -4.48 -1.43 -5.15
C THR A 17 -4.70 -1.69 -6.64
N THR A 18 -5.81 -1.19 -7.18
CA THR A 18 -6.12 -1.31 -8.61
C THR A 18 -5.00 -0.67 -9.46
N SER A 19 -4.48 0.47 -9.03
CA SER A 19 -3.31 1.15 -9.62
C SER A 19 -2.05 0.25 -9.67
N SER A 20 -1.72 -0.43 -8.56
CA SER A 20 -0.59 -1.36 -8.49
C SER A 20 -0.73 -2.52 -9.48
N LEU A 21 -1.94 -3.08 -9.57
CA LEU A 21 -2.23 -4.15 -10.52
C LEU A 21 -2.05 -3.69 -11.97
N ILE A 22 -2.55 -2.51 -12.36
CA ILE A 22 -2.36 -1.94 -13.70
C ILE A 22 -0.86 -1.82 -14.03
N CYS A 23 -0.05 -1.28 -13.12
CA CYS A 23 1.40 -1.19 -13.31
C CYS A 23 2.04 -2.57 -13.54
N ARG A 24 1.63 -3.58 -12.76
CA ARG A 24 2.14 -4.94 -12.92
C ARG A 24 1.72 -5.61 -14.22
N ILE A 25 0.49 -5.40 -14.66
CA ILE A 25 0.03 -5.86 -15.97
C ILE A 25 0.90 -5.25 -17.05
N ALA A 26 1.11 -3.92 -17.01
CA ALA A 26 1.94 -3.23 -17.98
C ALA A 26 3.36 -3.83 -18.02
N SER A 27 4.02 -3.99 -16.87
CA SER A 27 5.34 -4.63 -16.78
C SER A 27 5.34 -6.06 -17.34
N ARG A 28 4.28 -6.83 -17.09
CA ARG A 28 4.19 -8.23 -17.55
C ARG A 28 4.00 -8.35 -19.06
N TYR A 29 3.34 -7.38 -19.68
CA TYR A 29 3.21 -7.27 -21.14
C TYR A 29 4.35 -6.49 -21.81
N GLY A 30 5.37 -6.05 -21.05
CA GLY A 30 6.47 -5.24 -21.58
C GLY A 30 6.05 -3.82 -22.01
N LEU A 31 4.94 -3.32 -21.47
CA LEU A 31 4.39 -2.00 -21.76
C LEU A 31 4.72 -1.01 -20.65
N GLU A 32 4.77 0.27 -20.99
CA GLU A 32 4.70 1.34 -20.00
C GLU A 32 3.30 1.43 -19.40
N ALA A 33 3.20 1.76 -18.11
CA ALA A 33 1.92 1.95 -17.44
C ALA A 33 1.07 3.05 -18.11
N LYS A 34 1.68 4.06 -18.72
CA LYS A 34 0.94 5.07 -19.51
C LYS A 34 0.25 4.46 -20.73
N GLY A 35 0.92 3.52 -21.42
CA GLY A 35 0.36 2.79 -22.56
C GLY A 35 -0.82 1.90 -22.17
N LEU A 36 -0.75 1.23 -21.02
CA LEU A 36 -1.89 0.46 -20.53
C LEU A 36 -3.04 1.35 -20.03
N ARG A 37 -2.75 2.53 -19.47
CA ARG A 37 -3.79 3.45 -18.99
C ARG A 37 -4.62 4.08 -20.10
N SER A 38 -4.14 4.14 -21.35
CA SER A 38 -4.89 4.74 -22.47
C SER A 38 -6.17 3.98 -22.85
N TYR A 39 -6.33 2.76 -22.33
CA TYR A 39 -7.52 1.94 -22.51
C TYR A 39 -8.74 2.41 -21.70
N TRP A 40 -8.56 3.36 -20.79
CA TRP A 40 -9.64 3.99 -20.02
C TRP A 40 -9.78 5.47 -20.37
N GLN A 41 -11.01 5.96 -20.34
CA GLN A 41 -11.31 7.39 -20.30
C GLN A 41 -11.06 7.92 -18.88
N TRP A 42 -10.13 8.87 -18.74
CA TRP A 42 -9.76 9.46 -17.46
C TRP A 42 -10.54 10.74 -17.19
N LEU A 43 -11.16 10.83 -16.01
CA LEU A 43 -12.00 11.95 -15.61
C LEU A 43 -11.27 13.00 -14.75
N ASN A 44 -10.03 12.73 -14.37
CA ASN A 44 -9.16 13.64 -13.66
C ASN A 44 -7.68 13.24 -13.85
N GLN A 45 -6.79 14.07 -13.34
CA GLN A 45 -5.35 13.82 -13.33
C GLN A 45 -4.92 13.00 -12.12
N GLN A 46 -3.80 12.30 -12.25
CA GLN A 46 -3.19 11.55 -11.16
C GLN A 46 -2.75 12.50 -10.02
N PRO A 47 -3.12 12.22 -8.76
CA PRO A 47 -2.66 12.95 -7.59
C PRO A 47 -1.13 13.01 -7.50
N ARG A 48 -0.63 14.16 -7.07
CA ARG A 48 0.80 14.44 -6.86
C ARG A 48 1.02 14.96 -5.44
N HIS A 49 2.24 14.78 -4.95
CA HIS A 49 2.74 15.51 -3.78
C HIS A 49 2.91 17.00 -4.13
N GLU A 50 3.06 17.86 -3.11
CA GLU A 50 3.30 19.29 -3.31
C GLU A 50 4.55 19.55 -4.16
N GLY A 51 5.59 18.72 -4.03
CA GLY A 51 6.79 18.73 -4.87
C GLY A 51 6.58 18.22 -6.32
N GLY A 52 5.34 17.91 -6.72
CA GLY A 52 4.98 17.48 -8.07
C GLY A 52 5.24 16.01 -8.39
N ALA A 53 5.88 15.25 -7.50
CA ALA A 53 6.07 13.81 -7.66
C ALA A 53 4.71 13.07 -7.64
N CYS A 54 4.57 12.02 -8.46
CA CYS A 54 3.37 11.18 -8.44
C CYS A 54 3.28 10.45 -7.10
N ARG A 55 2.10 10.45 -6.48
CA ARG A 55 1.90 9.72 -5.22
C ARG A 55 1.91 8.21 -5.44
N ALA A 56 2.62 7.47 -4.60
CA ALA A 56 2.62 6.00 -4.68
C ALA A 56 1.31 5.38 -4.16
N ASP A 57 0.58 6.08 -3.28
CA ASP A 57 -0.76 5.72 -2.81
C ASP A 57 -1.89 6.11 -3.78
N ALA A 58 -1.58 6.65 -4.96
CA ALA A 58 -2.60 6.98 -5.95
C ALA A 58 -3.36 5.72 -6.38
N GLU A 59 -4.68 5.73 -6.18
CA GLU A 59 -5.57 4.62 -6.49
C GLU A 59 -6.45 4.96 -7.70
N VAL A 60 -6.79 3.92 -8.46
CA VAL A 60 -7.73 3.97 -9.58
C VAL A 60 -9.06 3.37 -9.15
N VAL A 61 -10.15 4.13 -9.27
CA VAL A 61 -11.52 3.61 -9.17
C VAL A 61 -12.10 3.49 -10.57
N LEU A 62 -12.71 2.35 -10.87
CA LEU A 62 -13.18 1.98 -12.20
C LEU A 62 -14.70 1.85 -12.22
N ASN A 63 -15.32 2.29 -13.31
CA ASN A 63 -16.71 1.93 -13.58
C ASN A 63 -16.81 0.43 -13.97
N ALA A 64 -18.04 -0.09 -14.10
CA ALA A 64 -18.25 -1.50 -14.40
C ALA A 64 -17.57 -1.96 -15.71
N ALA A 65 -17.63 -1.14 -16.76
CA ALA A 65 -16.94 -1.42 -18.02
C ALA A 65 -15.41 -1.46 -17.86
N GLY A 66 -14.85 -0.53 -17.06
CA GLY A 66 -13.44 -0.49 -16.75
C GLY A 66 -12.95 -1.71 -15.97
N ARG A 67 -13.78 -2.23 -15.05
CA ARG A 67 -13.51 -3.46 -14.31
C ARG A 67 -13.52 -4.70 -15.19
N ARG A 68 -14.54 -4.83 -16.05
CA ARG A 68 -14.61 -5.90 -17.05
C ARG A 68 -13.36 -5.91 -17.94
N LEU A 69 -12.93 -4.73 -18.39
CA LEU A 69 -11.71 -4.60 -19.17
C LEU A 69 -10.46 -5.01 -18.37
N LEU A 70 -10.33 -4.57 -17.13
CA LEU A 70 -9.19 -4.95 -16.27
C LEU A 70 -9.13 -6.46 -16.03
N ALA A 71 -10.27 -7.09 -15.73
CA ALA A 71 -10.36 -8.54 -15.55
C ALA A 71 -9.98 -9.30 -16.84
N SER A 72 -10.44 -8.81 -17.99
CA SER A 72 -10.07 -9.33 -19.31
C SER A 72 -8.55 -9.24 -19.55
N LEU A 73 -7.93 -8.08 -19.32
CA LEU A 73 -6.47 -7.89 -19.48
C LEU A 73 -5.64 -8.81 -18.57
N CYS A 74 -6.16 -9.11 -17.39
CA CYS A 74 -5.57 -10.07 -16.45
C CYS A 74 -5.80 -11.54 -16.82
N GLY A 75 -6.71 -11.86 -17.75
CA GLY A 75 -7.13 -13.23 -18.01
C GLY A 75 -7.77 -13.90 -16.79
N ILE A 76 -8.55 -13.16 -15.99
CA ILE A 76 -9.24 -13.65 -14.78
C ILE A 76 -10.73 -13.28 -14.78
N GLY A 77 -11.53 -13.97 -13.97
CA GLY A 77 -12.91 -13.57 -13.69
C GLY A 77 -13.00 -12.36 -12.75
N GLU A 78 -14.06 -11.57 -12.87
CA GLU A 78 -14.31 -10.42 -12.00
C GLU A 78 -14.47 -10.83 -10.53
N ASP A 79 -14.91 -12.06 -10.24
CA ASP A 79 -15.02 -12.62 -8.90
C ASP A 79 -13.64 -12.78 -8.22
N VAL A 80 -12.62 -13.15 -8.99
CA VAL A 80 -11.23 -13.24 -8.52
C VAL A 80 -10.70 -11.86 -8.17
N ALA A 81 -10.98 -10.87 -9.03
CA ALA A 81 -10.61 -9.49 -8.79
C ALA A 81 -11.33 -8.92 -7.56
N ALA A 82 -12.64 -9.12 -7.44
CA ALA A 82 -13.46 -8.67 -6.31
C ALA A 82 -12.99 -9.24 -4.96
N ARG A 83 -12.52 -10.50 -4.94
CA ARG A 83 -11.96 -11.12 -3.72
C ARG A 83 -10.60 -10.57 -3.33
N ALA A 84 -9.81 -10.07 -4.28
CA ALA A 84 -8.42 -9.70 -4.05
C ALA A 84 -8.20 -8.18 -3.94
N LEU A 85 -9.00 -7.39 -4.65
CA LEU A 85 -8.88 -5.94 -4.76
C LEU A 85 -9.96 -5.25 -3.91
N PRO A 86 -9.58 -4.62 -2.78
CA PRO A 86 -10.55 -3.98 -1.89
C PRO A 86 -11.32 -2.82 -2.55
N SER A 87 -10.71 -2.15 -3.54
CA SER A 87 -11.33 -1.04 -4.26
C SER A 87 -12.25 -1.47 -5.42
N TRP A 88 -12.36 -2.78 -5.72
CA TRP A 88 -13.08 -3.28 -6.91
C TRP A 88 -14.55 -2.84 -6.97
N GLY A 89 -15.27 -2.95 -5.86
CA GLY A 89 -16.70 -2.59 -5.81
C GLY A 89 -16.97 -1.11 -5.57
N GLN A 90 -15.93 -0.30 -5.36
CA GLN A 90 -16.10 1.11 -4.95
C GLN A 90 -16.69 1.92 -6.09
N GLN A 91 -17.71 2.71 -5.76
CA GLN A 91 -18.33 3.65 -6.68
C GLN A 91 -17.73 5.03 -6.46
N ASP A 92 -17.80 5.86 -7.49
CA ASP A 92 -17.37 7.24 -7.40
C ASP A 92 -18.33 8.14 -8.17
N GLY A 93 -18.77 9.23 -7.54
CA GLY A 93 -19.76 10.14 -8.12
C GLY A 93 -19.31 10.86 -9.40
N LYS A 94 -18.00 10.86 -9.73
CA LYS A 94 -17.52 11.37 -11.01
C LYS A 94 -17.69 10.38 -12.14
N LEU A 95 -17.76 9.07 -11.86
CA LEU A 95 -17.86 8.05 -12.89
C LEU A 95 -19.27 8.03 -13.48
N PRO A 96 -19.40 7.93 -14.81
CA PRO A 96 -20.70 7.85 -15.45
C PRO A 96 -21.43 6.57 -15.03
N ALA A 97 -22.76 6.65 -14.97
CA ALA A 97 -23.62 5.49 -14.82
C ALA A 97 -23.42 4.54 -16.01
N GLU A 98 -23.73 3.25 -15.83
CA GLU A 98 -23.41 2.14 -16.75
C GLU A 98 -23.85 2.27 -18.22
N LYS A 99 -24.65 3.29 -18.56
CA LYS A 99 -25.37 3.43 -19.83
C LYS A 99 -24.47 3.44 -21.07
N ASP A 100 -23.25 3.93 -20.97
CA ASP A 100 -22.41 4.17 -22.16
C ASP A 100 -21.47 3.01 -22.50
N GLY A 101 -21.30 2.02 -21.60
CA GLY A 101 -20.40 0.88 -21.81
C GLY A 101 -18.91 1.24 -21.98
N VAL A 102 -18.54 2.53 -21.94
CA VAL A 102 -17.18 3.02 -22.10
C VAL A 102 -16.37 2.76 -20.83
N PRO A 103 -15.21 2.08 -20.91
CA PRO A 103 -14.28 1.94 -19.79
C PRO A 103 -13.82 3.32 -19.29
N ALA A 104 -14.20 3.67 -18.07
CA ALA A 104 -13.84 4.94 -17.45
C ALA A 104 -13.13 4.72 -16.11
N ALA A 105 -12.23 5.64 -15.78
CA ALA A 105 -11.39 5.59 -14.61
C ALA A 105 -11.27 6.97 -13.97
N VAL A 106 -11.16 6.98 -12.64
CA VAL A 106 -10.89 8.18 -11.86
C VAL A 106 -9.80 7.91 -10.84
N TRP A 107 -8.89 8.85 -10.68
CA TRP A 107 -7.86 8.81 -9.65
C TRP A 107 -8.38 9.29 -8.31
N ARG A 108 -7.97 8.60 -7.24
CA ARG A 108 -8.17 8.97 -5.85
C ARG A 108 -6.88 8.79 -5.05
N ILE A 109 -6.87 9.32 -3.83
CA ILE A 109 -5.84 9.01 -2.84
C ILE A 109 -6.29 7.70 -2.18
N GLY A 110 -5.47 6.66 -2.23
CA GLY A 110 -5.88 5.32 -1.80
C GLY A 110 -6.39 5.29 -0.35
N GLY A 111 -5.76 6.07 0.53
CA GLY A 111 -6.17 6.27 1.94
C GLY A 111 -7.64 6.66 2.11
N THR A 112 -8.23 7.36 1.14
CA THR A 112 -9.63 7.82 1.20
C THR A 112 -10.61 6.86 0.52
N VAL A 113 -10.13 5.79 -0.13
CA VAL A 113 -10.98 4.85 -0.88
C VAL A 113 -11.38 3.66 -0.03
N VAL A 114 -10.40 3.02 0.63
CA VAL A 114 -10.65 1.84 1.48
C VAL A 114 -10.00 1.98 2.85
N GLY A 115 -8.78 2.52 2.90
CA GLY A 115 -8.02 2.67 4.14
C GLY A 115 -6.53 2.82 3.87
N PRO A 116 -5.70 2.72 4.92
CA PRO A 116 -4.27 2.97 4.83
C PRO A 116 -3.57 2.11 3.77
N VAL A 117 -2.65 2.73 3.03
CA VAL A 117 -1.94 2.10 1.92
C VAL A 117 -0.44 2.05 2.23
N ALA A 118 0.17 0.91 1.97
CA ALA A 118 1.60 0.71 2.16
C ALA A 118 2.20 -0.03 0.96
N PHE A 119 3.52 0.03 0.84
CA PHE A 119 4.24 -0.82 -0.10
C PHE A 119 4.07 -2.30 0.26
N GLY A 120 4.06 -3.16 -0.75
CA GLY A 120 4.15 -4.61 -0.58
C GLY A 120 5.59 -5.05 -0.35
N CYS A 121 5.79 -6.21 0.28
CA CYS A 121 7.13 -6.78 0.38
C CYS A 121 7.61 -7.21 -1.01
N GLY A 122 8.59 -6.50 -1.58
CA GLY A 122 9.14 -6.79 -2.91
C GLY A 122 9.62 -8.24 -3.08
N LEU A 123 10.15 -8.87 -2.03
CA LEU A 123 10.54 -10.29 -2.06
C LEU A 123 9.33 -11.23 -2.13
N CYS A 124 8.26 -10.96 -1.37
CA CYS A 124 7.01 -11.71 -1.49
C CYS A 124 6.37 -11.52 -2.88
N THR A 125 6.39 -10.29 -3.39
CA THR A 125 5.87 -9.97 -4.73
C THR A 125 6.64 -10.75 -5.78
N ALA A 126 7.97 -10.62 -5.81
CA ALA A 126 8.83 -11.34 -6.76
C ALA A 126 8.63 -12.86 -6.69
N GLN A 127 8.50 -13.43 -5.49
CA GLN A 127 8.23 -14.85 -5.33
C GLN A 127 6.85 -15.27 -5.90
N ARG A 128 5.84 -14.41 -5.82
CA ARG A 128 4.49 -14.72 -6.32
C ARG A 128 4.31 -14.45 -7.81
N THR A 129 5.04 -13.48 -8.36
CA THR A 129 4.84 -12.99 -9.72
C THR A 129 5.96 -13.37 -10.67
N GLY A 130 7.09 -13.85 -10.15
CA GLY A 130 8.31 -14.10 -10.91
C GLY A 130 9.02 -12.82 -11.38
N THR A 131 8.62 -11.63 -10.90
CA THR A 131 9.19 -10.36 -11.35
C THR A 131 9.34 -9.39 -10.19
N VAL A 132 10.50 -8.72 -10.12
CA VAL A 132 10.76 -7.65 -9.15
C VAL A 132 10.01 -6.40 -9.62
N VAL A 133 8.83 -6.20 -9.06
CA VAL A 133 7.96 -5.06 -9.35
C VAL A 133 7.40 -4.51 -8.05
N ARG A 134 7.34 -3.18 -7.96
CA ARG A 134 6.69 -2.50 -6.85
C ARG A 134 5.23 -2.95 -6.77
N ALA A 135 4.80 -3.28 -5.56
CA ALA A 135 3.39 -3.51 -5.27
C ALA A 135 2.93 -2.52 -4.21
N VAL A 136 1.69 -2.07 -4.32
CA VAL A 136 1.06 -1.18 -3.33
C VAL A 136 -0.23 -1.84 -2.87
N ARG A 137 -0.46 -1.88 -1.56
CA ARG A 137 -1.54 -2.67 -0.94
C ARG A 137 -2.23 -1.87 0.16
N TYR A 138 -3.52 -2.10 0.32
CA TYR A 138 -4.28 -1.74 1.51
C TYR A 138 -3.81 -2.60 2.68
N VAL A 139 -3.08 -1.99 3.60
CA VAL A 139 -2.52 -2.67 4.76
C VAL A 139 -2.57 -1.69 5.94
N PRO A 140 -3.31 -2.01 7.01
CA PRO A 140 -3.37 -1.16 8.18
C PRO A 140 -2.00 -1.07 8.86
N ARG A 141 -1.75 0.01 9.59
CA ARG A 141 -0.43 0.34 10.17
C ARG A 141 0.17 -0.79 11.01
N TRP A 142 -0.67 -1.53 11.72
CA TRP A 142 -0.27 -2.65 12.57
C TRP A 142 -0.02 -3.98 11.84
N GLU A 143 -0.14 -4.05 10.52
CA GLU A 143 0.16 -5.26 9.70
C GLU A 143 1.30 -5.07 8.71
N ARG A 144 2.13 -4.05 8.91
CA ARG A 144 3.15 -3.63 7.94
C ARG A 144 4.49 -4.31 8.08
N VAL A 145 4.66 -5.27 8.98
CA VAL A 145 5.90 -6.03 9.05
C VAL A 145 5.74 -7.36 8.31
N CYS A 146 6.47 -7.51 7.21
CA CYS A 146 6.65 -8.78 6.55
C CYS A 146 7.54 -9.69 7.41
N VAL A 147 6.91 -10.48 8.29
CA VAL A 147 7.60 -11.40 9.21
C VAL A 147 8.47 -12.44 8.51
N ARG A 148 8.12 -12.82 7.27
CA ARG A 148 8.87 -13.79 6.47
C ARG A 148 10.24 -13.26 6.04
N HIS A 149 10.30 -11.98 5.69
CA HIS A 149 11.51 -11.36 5.13
C HIS A 149 12.15 -10.34 6.07
N GLY A 150 11.56 -10.12 7.26
CA GLY A 150 12.03 -9.13 8.23
C GLY A 150 12.05 -7.73 7.65
N ARG A 151 10.99 -7.33 6.93
CA ARG A 151 10.88 -6.00 6.32
C ARG A 151 9.69 -5.24 6.87
N TRP A 152 9.91 -4.04 7.38
CA TRP A 152 8.83 -3.10 7.67
C TRP A 152 8.48 -2.35 6.38
N LEU A 153 7.24 -2.47 5.95
CA LEU A 153 6.67 -1.88 4.76
C LEU A 153 6.23 -0.44 5.04
N LEU A 154 6.78 0.51 4.29
CA LEU A 154 6.52 1.91 4.53
C LEU A 154 5.20 2.36 3.93
N ASP A 155 4.71 3.46 4.47
CA ASP A 155 3.57 4.22 3.98
C ASP A 155 3.79 4.61 2.51
N ALA A 156 2.80 4.33 1.67
CA ALA A 156 2.85 4.71 0.24
C ALA A 156 2.42 6.16 0.01
N ASP A 157 1.86 6.82 1.04
CA ASP A 157 1.44 8.21 1.03
C ASP A 157 2.55 9.18 1.47
N ALA A 158 3.68 8.63 1.94
CA ALA A 158 4.85 9.39 2.35
C ALA A 158 5.66 9.83 1.12
N ASP A 159 6.04 11.11 1.07
CA ASP A 159 6.87 11.69 0.00
C ASP A 159 8.35 11.33 0.21
N GLN A 160 8.64 10.02 0.18
CA GLN A 160 9.98 9.49 0.41
C GLN A 160 10.23 8.25 -0.47
N PRO A 161 11.47 8.02 -0.91
CA PRO A 161 11.76 7.01 -1.94
C PRO A 161 11.80 5.56 -1.42
N ARG A 162 11.84 5.33 -0.10
CA ARG A 162 12.05 4.00 0.47
C ARG A 162 10.74 3.22 0.50
N GLU A 163 10.76 1.99 0.03
CA GLU A 163 9.57 1.13 0.08
C GLU A 163 9.50 0.31 1.38
N CYS A 164 10.66 0.03 1.97
CA CYS A 164 10.76 -0.78 3.17
C CYS A 164 12.04 -0.52 3.95
N LEU A 165 12.01 -0.94 5.22
CA LEU A 165 13.11 -0.94 6.16
C LEU A 165 13.48 -2.38 6.54
N ASP A 166 14.78 -2.66 6.69
CA ASP A 166 15.25 -3.96 7.17
C ASP A 166 15.19 -4.01 8.69
N VAL A 167 14.36 -4.91 9.22
CA VAL A 167 14.16 -5.10 10.66
C VAL A 167 14.59 -6.50 11.11
N ARG A 168 15.38 -7.23 10.30
CA ARG A 168 15.88 -8.58 10.66
C ARG A 168 16.72 -8.58 11.93
N ARG A 169 17.39 -7.46 12.22
CA ARG A 169 18.20 -7.26 13.44
C ARG A 169 17.40 -6.69 14.62
N LEU A 170 16.09 -6.53 14.48
CA LEU A 170 15.17 -6.02 15.49
C LEU A 170 14.06 -7.04 15.77
N PRO A 171 14.37 -8.15 16.46
CA PRO A 171 13.39 -9.22 16.73
C PRO A 171 12.15 -8.73 17.51
N GLU A 172 12.27 -7.65 18.27
CA GLU A 172 11.17 -7.02 19.01
C GLU A 172 10.05 -6.52 18.08
N VAL A 173 10.39 -6.05 16.87
CA VAL A 173 9.41 -5.56 15.88
C VAL A 173 8.58 -6.73 15.35
N VAL A 174 9.23 -7.85 15.03
CA VAL A 174 8.55 -9.09 14.61
C VAL A 174 7.71 -9.66 15.74
N ALA A 175 8.21 -9.63 16.98
CA ALA A 175 7.46 -10.08 18.15
C ALA A 175 6.23 -9.21 18.41
N ALA A 176 6.34 -7.88 18.27
CA ALA A 176 5.20 -6.97 18.35
C ALA A 176 4.15 -7.27 17.27
N GLN A 177 4.58 -7.44 16.01
CA GLN A 177 3.71 -7.80 14.89
C GLN A 177 2.92 -9.10 15.15
N ARG A 178 3.59 -10.14 15.68
CA ARG A 178 2.93 -11.42 16.00
C ARG A 178 1.94 -11.31 17.15
N ARG A 179 2.25 -10.48 18.17
CA ARG A 179 1.37 -10.27 19.33
C ARG A 179 0.13 -9.46 18.98
N TRP A 180 0.16 -8.65 17.92
CA TRP A 180 -0.95 -7.79 17.53
C TRP A 180 -2.27 -8.55 17.37
N ALA A 181 -2.25 -9.74 16.74
CA ALA A 181 -3.47 -10.53 16.56
C ALA A 181 -4.16 -10.87 17.91
N SER A 182 -3.39 -11.08 18.97
CA SER A 182 -3.95 -11.27 20.32
C SER A 182 -4.48 -9.98 20.92
N VAL A 183 -3.84 -8.85 20.67
CA VAL A 183 -4.30 -7.52 21.14
C VAL A 183 -5.62 -7.17 20.47
N GLY A 184 -5.72 -7.30 19.14
CA GLY A 184 -6.94 -7.05 18.39
C GLY A 184 -8.11 -7.92 18.87
N ARG A 185 -7.90 -9.23 19.09
CA ARG A 185 -8.94 -10.10 19.64
C ARG A 185 -9.39 -9.68 21.04
N ARG A 186 -8.48 -9.22 21.89
CA ARG A 186 -8.84 -8.73 23.24
C ARG A 186 -9.58 -7.40 23.18
N ALA A 187 -9.19 -6.50 22.27
CA ALA A 187 -9.90 -5.24 22.04
C ALA A 187 -11.35 -5.50 21.66
N VAL A 188 -11.60 -6.37 20.67
CA VAL A 188 -12.95 -6.74 20.23
C VAL A 188 -13.77 -7.34 21.39
N ARG A 189 -13.20 -8.25 22.19
CA ARG A 189 -13.91 -8.82 23.36
C ARG A 189 -14.24 -7.77 24.43
N ALA A 190 -13.44 -6.72 24.53
CA ALA A 190 -13.66 -5.61 25.45
C ALA A 190 -14.57 -4.51 24.84
N GLY A 191 -15.16 -4.73 23.66
CA GLY A 191 -16.02 -3.75 22.99
C GLY A 191 -15.26 -2.56 22.38
N ALA A 192 -13.96 -2.71 22.10
CA ALA A 192 -13.12 -1.68 21.52
C ALA A 192 -12.65 -2.04 20.11
N GLU A 193 -12.62 -1.05 19.23
CA GLU A 193 -12.07 -1.20 17.88
C GLU A 193 -10.54 -1.34 17.91
N PRO A 194 -9.95 -2.40 17.30
CA PRO A 194 -8.50 -2.58 17.26
C PRO A 194 -7.74 -1.38 16.69
N GLU A 195 -8.33 -0.69 15.71
CA GLU A 195 -7.77 0.53 15.13
C GLU A 195 -7.62 1.64 16.16
N ARG A 196 -8.65 1.86 16.97
CA ARG A 196 -8.65 2.89 18.02
C ARG A 196 -7.62 2.58 19.10
N VAL A 197 -7.45 1.30 19.45
CA VAL A 197 -6.41 0.84 20.39
C VAL A 197 -5.02 1.12 19.82
N PHE A 198 -4.79 0.82 18.53
CA PHE A 198 -3.52 1.13 17.87
C PHE A 198 -3.26 2.65 17.84
N ALA A 199 -4.26 3.43 17.43
CA ALA A 199 -4.16 4.87 17.32
C ALA A 199 -3.82 5.53 18.66
N LEU A 200 -4.47 5.08 19.75
CA LEU A 200 -4.16 5.55 21.10
C LEU A 200 -2.73 5.18 21.51
N ALA A 201 -2.32 3.92 21.33
CA ALA A 201 -0.98 3.48 21.66
C ALA A 201 0.08 4.29 20.89
N ARG A 202 -0.15 4.52 19.59
CA ARG A 202 0.73 5.37 18.77
C ARG A 202 0.75 6.81 19.28
N ALA A 203 -0.40 7.41 19.59
CA ALA A 203 -0.46 8.77 20.11
C ALA A 203 0.29 8.93 21.44
N VAL A 204 0.21 7.94 22.33
CA VAL A 204 0.97 7.93 23.59
C VAL A 204 2.48 7.85 23.31
N VAL A 205 2.90 6.97 22.39
CA VAL A 205 4.33 6.84 22.01
C VAL A 205 4.84 8.12 21.35
N ALA A 206 4.10 8.68 20.40
CA ALA A 206 4.42 9.95 19.75
C ALA A 206 4.53 11.08 20.77
N ARG A 207 3.58 11.17 21.71
CA ARG A 207 3.61 12.20 22.75
C ARG A 207 4.78 12.02 23.72
N TRP A 208 5.08 10.78 24.11
CA TRP A 208 6.27 10.48 24.90
C TRP A 208 7.55 10.90 24.17
N TRP A 209 7.60 10.64 22.86
CA TRP A 209 8.72 11.00 22.00
C TRP A 209 8.93 12.52 21.92
N GLU A 210 7.86 13.28 21.68
CA GLU A 210 7.87 14.76 21.66
C GLU A 210 8.25 15.36 23.02
N GLY A 211 7.85 14.71 24.12
CA GLY A 211 7.98 15.23 25.48
C GLY A 211 9.17 14.70 26.28
N ALA A 212 9.99 13.81 25.71
CA ALA A 212 11.05 13.14 26.45
C ALA A 212 12.15 14.13 26.89
N TYR A 213 12.20 14.45 28.18
CA TYR A 213 13.33 15.14 28.79
C TYR A 213 14.52 14.17 28.89
N GLY A 214 15.70 14.55 28.35
CA GLY A 214 16.93 13.75 28.50
C GLY A 214 17.32 12.89 27.29
N TRP A 215 16.89 13.25 26.07
CA TRP A 215 17.35 12.63 24.82
C TRP A 215 18.86 12.45 24.72
N GLU A 216 19.65 13.35 25.30
CA GLU A 216 21.12 13.25 25.33
C GLU A 216 21.65 11.96 25.98
N ARG A 217 20.83 11.29 26.80
CA ARG A 217 21.16 10.02 27.45
C ARG A 217 20.48 8.81 26.79
N GLU A 218 19.60 9.01 25.82
CA GLU A 218 18.89 7.94 25.12
C GLU A 218 19.79 7.30 24.06
N THR A 219 20.17 6.04 24.27
CA THR A 219 21.14 5.33 23.42
C THR A 219 20.50 4.19 22.61
N VAL A 220 19.32 3.71 23.01
CA VAL A 220 18.69 2.54 22.41
C VAL A 220 18.02 2.92 21.11
N TRP A 221 17.23 4.00 21.09
CA TRP A 221 16.53 4.42 19.89
C TRP A 221 17.48 4.89 18.77
N PRO A 222 18.50 5.74 19.02
CA PRO A 222 19.46 6.11 17.98
C PRO A 222 20.15 4.89 17.37
N ARG A 223 20.61 3.97 18.22
CA ARG A 223 21.22 2.71 17.76
C ARG A 223 20.28 1.91 16.86
N ARG A 224 19.01 1.77 17.23
CA ARG A 224 18.00 1.08 16.41
C ARG A 224 17.77 1.78 15.10
N LEU A 225 17.73 3.11 15.09
CA LEU A 225 17.57 3.88 13.86
C LEU A 225 18.76 3.64 12.92
N HIS A 226 19.99 3.70 13.41
CA HIS A 226 21.17 3.41 12.58
C HIS A 226 21.10 1.99 11.99
N LEU A 227 20.67 1.00 12.78
CA LEU A 227 20.49 -0.38 12.29
C LEU A 227 19.47 -0.47 11.13
N VAL A 228 18.40 0.32 11.23
CA VAL A 228 17.30 0.35 10.25
C VAL A 228 17.66 1.18 9.02
N ALA A 229 18.46 2.22 9.19
CA ALA A 229 18.98 3.04 8.12
C ALA A 229 20.06 2.33 7.28
N GLY A 230 20.55 1.19 7.73
CA GLY A 230 21.63 0.44 7.09
C GLY A 230 23.01 1.02 7.37
N GLY A 231 23.16 1.81 8.45
CA GLY A 231 24.39 2.52 8.78
C GLY A 231 24.10 3.79 9.58
N ASP A 232 25.02 4.75 9.54
CA ASP A 232 24.80 6.02 10.23
C ASP A 232 23.63 6.81 9.58
N ALA A 233 22.47 6.82 10.24
CA ALA A 233 21.32 7.68 9.92
C ALA A 233 21.60 9.20 10.04
N GLY A 234 22.76 9.61 10.57
CA GLY A 234 23.15 11.01 10.77
C GLY A 234 22.25 11.73 11.78
N GLY A 235 22.34 13.07 11.79
CA GLY A 235 21.41 13.94 12.54
C GLY A 235 20.08 14.18 11.82
N ASP A 236 19.79 13.42 10.77
CA ASP A 236 18.64 13.65 9.91
C ASP A 236 17.34 13.27 10.63
N LEU A 237 16.64 14.30 11.11
CA LEU A 237 15.34 14.18 11.78
C LEU A 237 14.27 13.54 10.89
N GLU A 238 14.47 13.47 9.56
CA GLU A 238 13.52 12.84 8.65
C GLU A 238 13.46 11.32 8.80
N TRP A 239 14.58 10.68 9.14
CA TRP A 239 14.60 9.24 9.43
C TRP A 239 13.69 8.86 10.60
N TRP A 240 13.55 9.75 11.56
CA TRP A 240 12.72 9.55 12.73
C TRP A 240 11.23 9.62 12.41
N ARG A 241 10.82 10.43 11.43
CA ARG A 241 9.43 10.48 10.92
C ARG A 241 9.04 9.23 10.13
N ILE A 242 10.01 8.48 9.60
CA ILE A 242 9.76 7.25 8.84
C ILE A 242 9.44 6.07 9.78
N VAL A 243 9.92 6.09 11.02
CA VAL A 243 9.75 5.01 12.01
C VAL A 243 8.68 5.27 13.10
N GLU A 244 7.99 6.41 13.02
CA GLU A 244 6.86 6.80 13.90
C GLU A 244 5.50 6.22 13.42
#